data_AF-A0A522UW33-F1
#
_entry.id   AF-A0A522UW33-F1
#
_cell.length_a   1.000
_cell.length_b   1.000
_cell.length_c   1.000
_cell.angle_alpha   90.00
_cell.angle_beta   90.00
_cell.angle_gamma   90.00
#
_symmetry.space_group_name_H-M   'P 1'
#
loop_
_entity.id
_entity.type
_entity.pdbx_description
1 polymer ?
#
loop_
_entity_poly.entity_id
_entity_poly.type
_entity_poly.pdbx_seq_one_letter_code
_entity_poly.pdbx_strand_id
1 'polypeptide(L)'
;MTVTAEMVKDLREKTGAGLMDCKRVLADSGGDMEKAIDMLRQKGLATAAKKSSRAASQGLIGTYIHMDKIGVMIEVNCETDFVARTDDFKEMVKDIAMHIAATSPQYVSREEVPADVIEREKEIYKAQVTNKPPQVVDKIVEGKLEKYFGDFCLLDQIFIKDPDGKLKIKDLVTNKIAKLGENILIRRFARFQLGEGLDKSASCES
;
A
#
# COMPACT_ATOMS: atom_id res chain seq x y z
N MET A 1 11.12 -8.98 33.12
CA MET A 1 9.96 -9.91 33.19
C MET A 1 10.23 -11.09 32.26
N THR A 2 9.73 -12.28 32.59
CA THR A 2 9.93 -13.49 31.77
C THR A 2 8.94 -13.50 30.61
N VAL A 3 9.44 -13.47 29.38
CA VAL A 3 8.63 -13.64 28.15
C VAL A 3 8.00 -15.02 28.16
N THR A 4 6.66 -15.09 28.13
CA THR A 4 5.93 -16.37 28.12
C THR A 4 5.72 -16.87 26.69
N ALA A 5 5.49 -18.18 26.54
CA ALA A 5 5.18 -18.78 25.23
C ALA A 5 3.87 -18.23 24.64
N GLU A 6 2.90 -17.89 25.50
CA GLU A 6 1.63 -17.30 25.11
C GLU A 6 1.81 -15.89 24.52
N MET A 7 2.62 -15.04 25.15
CA MET A 7 2.93 -13.71 24.61
C MET A 7 3.59 -13.79 23.23
N VAL A 8 4.49 -14.77 23.05
CA VAL A 8 5.15 -15.01 21.75
C VAL A 8 4.15 -15.47 20.69
N LYS A 9 3.22 -16.35 21.08
CA LYS A 9 2.14 -16.84 20.21
C LYS A 9 1.23 -15.69 19.78
N ASP A 10 0.76 -14.88 20.73
CA ASP A 10 -0.13 -13.75 20.47
C ASP A 10 0.51 -12.71 19.56
N LEU A 11 1.79 -12.37 19.81
CA LEU A 11 2.52 -11.42 18.98
C LEU A 11 2.68 -11.97 17.56
N ARG A 12 2.96 -13.28 17.42
CA ARG A 12 3.08 -13.94 16.12
C ARG A 12 1.74 -13.98 15.38
N GLU A 13 0.63 -14.24 16.06
CA GLU A 13 -0.69 -14.22 15.44
C GLU A 13 -1.07 -12.82 14.96
N LYS A 14 -0.76 -11.78 15.74
CA LYS A 14 -1.04 -10.38 15.36
C LYS A 14 -0.17 -9.86 14.23
N THR A 15 1.11 -10.22 14.20
CA THR A 15 2.09 -9.62 13.27
C THR A 15 2.46 -10.52 12.09
N GLY A 16 2.20 -11.82 12.21
CA GLY A 16 2.67 -12.84 11.26
C GLY A 16 4.19 -13.05 11.27
N ALA A 17 4.93 -12.40 12.17
CA ALA A 17 6.40 -12.47 12.20
C ALA A 17 6.93 -13.84 12.65
N GLY A 18 8.20 -14.12 12.34
CA GLY A 18 8.85 -15.37 12.73
C GLY A 18 8.91 -15.57 14.25
N LEU A 19 8.81 -16.82 14.70
CA LEU A 19 8.77 -17.18 16.13
C LEU A 19 9.93 -16.59 16.94
N MET A 20 11.15 -16.72 16.41
CA MET A 20 12.37 -16.23 17.08
C MET A 20 12.44 -14.71 17.10
N ASP A 21 11.92 -14.04 16.08
CA ASP A 21 11.85 -12.58 16.05
C ASP A 21 10.86 -12.06 17.09
N CYS A 22 9.68 -12.68 17.21
CA CYS A 22 8.70 -12.36 18.23
C CYS A 22 9.29 -12.53 19.64
N LYS A 23 9.97 -13.66 19.89
CA LYS A 23 10.61 -13.93 21.19
C LYS A 23 11.71 -12.92 21.52
N ARG A 24 12.58 -12.60 20.57
CA ARG A 24 13.67 -11.62 20.79
C ARG A 24 13.10 -10.24 21.06
N VAL A 25 12.16 -9.78 20.25
CA VAL A 25 11.60 -8.44 20.38
C VAL A 25 10.80 -8.30 21.68
N LEU A 26 10.07 -9.33 22.12
CA LEU A 26 9.43 -9.33 23.44
C LEU A 26 10.44 -9.30 24.59
N ALA A 27 11.60 -9.93 24.43
CA ALA A 27 12.66 -9.86 25.44
C ALA A 27 13.25 -8.44 25.52
N ASP A 28 13.51 -7.83 24.37
CA ASP A 28 14.08 -6.47 24.26
C ASP A 28 13.07 -5.38 24.68
N SER A 29 11.77 -5.62 24.48
CA SER A 29 10.70 -4.73 24.94
C SER A 29 10.35 -4.92 26.42
N GLY A 30 10.97 -5.90 27.10
CA GLY A 30 10.67 -6.24 28.50
C GLY A 30 9.30 -6.87 28.70
N GLY A 31 8.69 -7.41 27.63
CA GLY A 31 7.35 -7.99 27.62
C GLY A 31 6.24 -7.01 27.20
N ASP A 32 6.58 -5.78 26.85
CA ASP A 32 5.62 -4.80 26.34
C ASP A 32 5.20 -5.18 24.90
N MET A 33 3.90 -5.41 24.71
CA MET A 33 3.33 -5.86 23.44
C MET A 33 3.27 -4.74 22.39
N GLU A 34 2.89 -3.52 22.76
CA GLU A 34 2.82 -2.41 21.80
C GLU A 34 4.22 -2.04 21.31
N LYS A 35 5.16 -1.93 22.25
CA LYS A 35 6.56 -1.68 21.92
C LYS A 35 7.16 -2.80 21.07
N ALA A 36 6.77 -4.05 21.32
CA ALA A 36 7.19 -5.18 20.50
C ALA A 36 6.65 -5.11 19.07
N ILE A 37 5.39 -4.70 18.89
CA ILE A 37 4.80 -4.49 17.56
C ILE A 37 5.56 -3.39 16.80
N ASP A 38 5.85 -2.26 17.46
CA ASP A 38 6.60 -1.17 16.84
C ASP A 38 8.03 -1.58 16.44
N MET A 39 8.72 -2.34 17.29
CA MET A 39 10.05 -2.87 16.98
C MET A 39 10.01 -3.85 15.80
N LEU A 40 9.00 -4.72 15.71
CA LEU A 40 8.80 -5.62 14.57
C LEU A 40 8.52 -4.82 13.28
N ARG A 41 7.71 -3.77 13.36
CA ARG A 41 7.43 -2.88 12.22
C ARG A 41 8.68 -2.17 11.72
N GLN A 42 9.48 -1.60 12.64
CA GLN A 42 10.77 -0.99 12.30
C GLN A 42 11.73 -1.99 11.64
N LYS A 43 11.81 -3.21 12.18
CA LYS A 43 12.63 -4.28 11.60
C LYS A 43 12.11 -4.71 10.22
N GLY A 44 10.80 -4.74 10.03
CA GLY A 44 10.15 -5.02 8.75
C GLY A 44 10.53 -3.99 7.69
N LEU A 45 10.44 -2.70 8.02
CA LEU A 45 10.88 -1.60 7.15
C LEU A 45 12.36 -1.75 6.75
N ALA A 46 13.24 -2.04 7.71
CA ALA A 46 14.66 -2.26 7.43
C ALA A 46 14.89 -3.50 6.53
N THR A 47 14.10 -4.55 6.69
CA THR A 47 14.19 -5.77 5.89
C THR A 47 13.72 -5.51 4.46
N ALA A 48 12.62 -4.80 4.28
CA ALA A 48 12.11 -4.40 2.97
C ALA A 48 13.11 -3.48 2.24
N ALA A 49 13.68 -2.49 2.93
CA ALA A 49 14.70 -1.61 2.36
C ALA A 49 15.96 -2.36 1.91
N LYS A 50 16.40 -3.39 2.65
CA LYS A 50 17.54 -4.25 2.25
C LYS A 50 17.23 -5.14 1.05
N LYS A 51 15.96 -5.44 0.79
CA LYS A 51 15.52 -6.34 -0.28
C LYS A 51 15.04 -5.61 -1.52
N SER A 52 14.75 -4.31 -1.44
CA SER A 52 14.19 -3.52 -2.55
C SER A 52 15.03 -3.55 -3.84
N SER A 53 16.35 -3.70 -3.72
CA SER A 53 17.27 -3.80 -4.86
C SER A 53 17.35 -5.20 -5.50
N ARG A 54 16.72 -6.21 -4.90
CA ARG A 54 16.72 -7.58 -5.44
C ARG A 54 15.73 -7.67 -6.59
N ALA A 55 16.15 -8.36 -7.65
CA ALA A 55 15.28 -8.63 -8.78
C ALA A 55 14.07 -9.48 -8.33
N ALA A 56 12.87 -8.97 -8.60
CA ALA A 56 11.61 -9.66 -8.40
C ALA A 56 10.95 -9.86 -9.77
N SER A 57 11.19 -11.00 -10.41
CA SER A 57 10.68 -11.31 -11.75
C SER A 57 9.67 -12.46 -11.78
N GLN A 58 9.46 -13.13 -10.64
CA GLN A 58 8.34 -14.06 -10.44
C GLN A 58 7.16 -13.30 -9.86
N GLY A 59 6.00 -13.94 -9.69
CA GLY A 59 4.83 -13.28 -9.10
C GLY A 59 3.49 -13.81 -9.59
N LEU A 60 2.46 -12.97 -9.49
CA LEU A 60 1.11 -13.26 -9.97
C LEU A 60 0.51 -12.07 -10.70
N ILE A 61 -0.31 -12.39 -11.70
CA ILE A 61 -1.33 -11.48 -12.21
C ILE A 61 -2.61 -11.71 -11.41
N GLY A 62 -3.01 -10.71 -10.63
CA GLY A 62 -4.27 -10.68 -9.90
C GLY A 62 -5.38 -10.07 -10.73
N THR A 63 -6.60 -10.56 -10.56
CA THR A 63 -7.80 -9.96 -11.15
C THR A 63 -8.89 -9.81 -10.11
N TYR A 64 -9.66 -8.73 -10.19
CA TYR A 64 -10.86 -8.53 -9.39
C TYR A 64 -11.97 -7.94 -10.24
N ILE A 65 -13.12 -8.60 -10.27
CA ILE A 65 -14.33 -8.14 -10.96
C ILE A 65 -15.39 -7.81 -9.92
N HIS A 66 -15.92 -6.59 -9.98
CA HIS A 66 -16.97 -6.12 -9.10
C HIS A 66 -18.28 -5.93 -9.89
N MET A 67 -19.24 -6.81 -9.61
CA MET A 67 -20.61 -6.77 -10.17
C MET A 67 -20.65 -6.58 -11.70
N ASP A 68 -19.68 -7.16 -12.42
CA ASP A 68 -19.50 -7.05 -13.88
C ASP A 68 -19.45 -5.62 -14.45
N LYS A 69 -19.21 -4.63 -13.59
CA LYS A 69 -19.15 -3.20 -13.95
C LYS A 69 -17.76 -2.61 -13.78
N ILE A 70 -16.96 -3.16 -12.87
CA ILE A 70 -15.58 -2.73 -12.65
C ILE A 70 -14.68 -3.95 -12.74
N GLY A 71 -13.64 -3.87 -13.56
CA GLY A 71 -12.62 -4.90 -13.68
C GLY A 71 -11.24 -4.35 -13.36
N VAL A 72 -10.48 -5.05 -12.54
CA VAL A 72 -9.10 -4.72 -12.21
C VAL A 72 -8.18 -5.88 -12.54
N MET A 73 -7.03 -5.57 -13.12
CA MET A 73 -5.90 -6.48 -13.30
C MET A 73 -4.65 -5.85 -12.69
N ILE A 74 -3.88 -6.62 -11.93
CA ILE A 74 -2.66 -6.14 -11.26
C ILE A 74 -1.52 -7.14 -11.44
N GLU A 75 -0.32 -6.65 -11.71
CA GLU A 75 0.91 -7.45 -11.69
C GLU A 75 1.66 -7.19 -10.39
N VAL A 76 1.84 -8.23 -9.57
CA VAL A 76 2.63 -8.17 -8.35
C VAL A 76 3.74 -9.19 -8.42
N ASN A 77 4.98 -8.71 -8.33
CA ASN A 77 6.17 -9.53 -8.42
C ASN A 77 6.73 -9.92 -7.05
N CYS A 78 7.41 -11.06 -7.00
CA CYS A 78 8.25 -11.54 -5.89
C CYS A 78 9.55 -12.18 -6.42
N GLU A 79 10.45 -12.60 -5.53
CA GLU A 79 11.74 -13.19 -5.92
C GLU A 79 11.54 -14.61 -6.49
N THR A 80 10.69 -15.44 -5.87
CA THR A 80 10.50 -16.86 -6.24
C THR A 80 9.06 -17.23 -6.57
N ASP A 81 8.87 -18.29 -7.36
CA ASP A 81 7.54 -18.83 -7.67
C ASP A 81 6.91 -19.58 -6.48
N PHE A 82 7.72 -20.04 -5.53
CA PHE A 82 7.26 -20.63 -4.28
C PHE A 82 6.41 -19.63 -3.47
N VAL A 83 6.93 -18.40 -3.28
CA VAL A 83 6.18 -17.35 -2.57
C VAL A 83 4.93 -16.95 -3.35
N ALA A 84 5.01 -16.83 -4.67
CA ALA A 84 3.86 -16.52 -5.52
C ALA A 84 2.68 -17.51 -5.33
N ARG A 85 2.95 -18.77 -4.98
CA ARG A 85 1.92 -19.80 -4.80
C ARG A 85 1.32 -19.87 -3.40
N THR A 86 1.90 -19.16 -2.43
CA THR A 86 1.38 -19.13 -1.06
C THR A 86 0.03 -18.42 -0.98
N ASP A 87 -0.82 -18.86 -0.06
CA ASP A 87 -2.14 -18.23 0.16
C ASP A 87 -1.99 -16.79 0.66
N ASP A 88 -0.97 -16.54 1.50
CA ASP A 88 -0.62 -15.21 1.99
C ASP A 88 -0.36 -14.19 0.87
N PHE A 89 0.33 -14.61 -0.19
CA PHE A 89 0.65 -13.77 -1.35
C PHE A 89 -0.57 -13.60 -2.25
N LYS A 90 -1.29 -14.69 -2.55
CA LYS A 90 -2.53 -14.65 -3.36
C LYS A 90 -3.60 -13.75 -2.73
N GLU A 91 -3.79 -13.84 -1.42
CA GLU A 91 -4.73 -13.01 -0.68
C GLU A 91 -4.36 -11.53 -0.76
N MET A 92 -3.09 -11.20 -0.52
CA MET A 92 -2.59 -9.82 -0.65
C MET A 92 -2.84 -9.26 -2.06
N VAL A 93 -2.54 -10.03 -3.11
CA VAL A 93 -2.77 -9.61 -4.51
C VAL A 93 -4.26 -9.35 -4.78
N LYS A 94 -5.14 -10.24 -4.32
CA LYS A 94 -6.60 -10.07 -4.45
C LYS A 94 -7.11 -8.84 -3.69
N ASP A 95 -6.60 -8.61 -2.49
CA ASP A 95 -7.00 -7.49 -1.64
C ASP A 95 -6.56 -6.15 -2.22
N ILE A 96 -5.36 -6.07 -2.78
CA ILE A 96 -4.90 -4.87 -3.49
C ILE A 96 -5.72 -4.66 -4.76
N ALA A 97 -6.06 -5.70 -5.53
CA ALA A 97 -6.92 -5.58 -6.70
C ALA A 97 -8.32 -5.05 -6.34
N MET A 98 -8.90 -5.53 -5.23
CA MET A 98 -10.15 -5.02 -4.68
C MET A 98 -10.04 -3.56 -4.23
N HIS A 99 -8.94 -3.21 -3.58
CA HIS A 99 -8.66 -1.84 -3.18
C HIS A 99 -8.63 -0.90 -4.37
N ILE A 100 -7.87 -1.23 -5.43
CA ILE A 100 -7.82 -0.46 -6.68
C ILE A 100 -9.22 -0.28 -7.29
N ALA A 101 -10.06 -1.32 -7.25
CA ALA A 101 -11.42 -1.22 -7.79
C ALA A 101 -12.25 -0.15 -7.06
N ALA A 102 -12.07 -0.04 -5.75
CA ALA A 102 -12.79 0.88 -4.87
C ALA A 102 -12.21 2.31 -4.89
N THR A 103 -10.89 2.48 -4.90
CA THR A 103 -10.23 3.79 -4.74
C THR A 103 -9.80 4.43 -6.05
N SER A 104 -9.75 3.67 -7.15
CA SER A 104 -9.39 4.16 -8.48
C SER A 104 -8.08 4.98 -8.54
N PRO A 105 -6.94 4.48 -8.01
CA PRO A 105 -5.65 5.14 -8.14
C PRO A 105 -5.27 5.26 -9.61
N GLN A 106 -4.46 6.27 -9.94
CA GLN A 106 -3.93 6.49 -11.28
C GLN A 106 -2.48 6.02 -11.43
N TYR A 107 -1.72 6.03 -10.34
CA TYR A 107 -0.30 5.69 -10.32
C TYR A 107 -0.03 4.64 -9.25
N VAL A 108 1.01 3.82 -9.43
CA VAL A 108 1.43 2.88 -8.37
C VAL A 108 2.12 3.65 -7.25
N SER A 109 3.04 4.54 -7.62
CA SER A 109 3.95 5.24 -6.72
C SER A 109 4.05 6.73 -7.05
N ARG A 110 4.59 7.54 -6.14
CA ARG A 110 4.76 8.99 -6.34
C ARG A 110 5.76 9.30 -7.46
N GLU A 111 6.72 8.42 -7.63
CA GLU A 111 7.79 8.52 -8.62
C GLU A 111 7.29 8.28 -10.05
N GLU A 112 6.13 7.64 -10.21
CA GLU A 112 5.48 7.43 -11.50
C GLU A 112 4.63 8.62 -11.95
N VAL A 113 4.40 9.61 -11.08
CA VAL A 113 3.61 10.79 -11.41
C VAL A 113 4.44 11.71 -12.32
N PRO A 114 3.96 12.03 -13.53
CA PRO A 114 4.68 12.91 -14.46
C PRO A 114 4.92 14.31 -13.87
N ALA A 115 6.10 14.89 -14.13
CA ALA A 115 6.48 16.18 -13.56
C ALA A 115 5.56 17.33 -14.01
N ASP A 116 5.04 17.27 -15.25
CA ASP A 116 4.08 18.22 -15.80
C ASP A 116 2.74 18.20 -15.05
N VAL A 117 2.29 17.03 -14.61
CA VAL A 117 1.08 16.89 -13.77
C VAL A 117 1.34 17.52 -12.40
N ILE A 118 2.49 17.24 -11.78
CA ILE A 118 2.86 17.81 -10.47
C ILE A 118 2.95 19.34 -10.53
N GLU A 119 3.56 19.89 -11.58
CA GLU A 119 3.69 21.34 -11.78
C GLU A 119 2.32 21.98 -11.99
N ARG A 120 1.48 21.39 -12.83
CA ARG A 120 0.10 21.86 -13.05
C ARG A 120 -0.72 21.87 -11.77
N GLU A 121 -0.69 20.78 -10.99
CA GLU A 121 -1.40 20.69 -9.71
C GLU A 121 -0.85 21.73 -8.71
N LYS A 122 0.46 21.93 -8.64
CA LYS A 122 1.09 22.99 -7.84
C LYS A 122 0.57 24.37 -8.19
N GLU A 123 0.49 24.70 -9.47
CA GLU A 123 -0.01 26.00 -9.95
C GLU A 123 -1.48 26.20 -9.58
N ILE A 124 -2.32 25.16 -9.76
CA ILE A 124 -3.74 25.19 -9.36
C ILE A 124 -3.86 25.48 -7.86
N TYR A 125 -3.07 24.78 -7.02
CA TYR A 125 -3.13 25.00 -5.57
C TYR A 125 -2.59 26.36 -5.14
N LYS A 126 -1.55 26.88 -5.81
CA LYS A 126 -1.05 28.25 -5.56
C LYS A 126 -2.09 29.30 -5.93
N ALA A 127 -2.76 29.15 -7.07
CA ALA A 127 -3.81 30.06 -7.50
C ALA A 127 -5.00 30.10 -6.52
N GLN A 128 -5.32 28.97 -5.89
CA GLN A 128 -6.34 28.88 -4.84
C GLN A 128 -5.95 29.57 -3.52
N VAL A 129 -4.68 29.90 -3.31
CA VAL A 129 -4.16 30.44 -2.05
C VAL A 129 -3.40 31.75 -2.32
N THR A 130 -4.15 32.77 -2.73
CA THR A 130 -3.61 34.08 -3.15
C THR A 130 -3.46 35.11 -2.03
N ASN A 131 -4.17 34.93 -0.89
CA ASN A 131 -4.25 35.94 0.19
C ASN A 131 -3.42 35.61 1.44
N LYS A 132 -2.31 34.87 1.32
CA LYS A 132 -1.48 34.48 2.48
C LYS A 132 0.02 34.73 2.24
N PRO A 133 0.84 34.86 3.29
CA PRO A 133 2.28 35.03 3.15
C PRO A 133 2.92 33.85 2.38
N PRO A 134 3.99 34.06 1.58
CA PRO A 134 4.59 33.03 0.75
C PRO A 134 4.95 31.74 1.50
N GLN A 135 5.51 31.86 2.71
CA GLN A 135 5.87 30.72 3.56
C GLN A 135 4.68 29.87 4.00
N VAL A 136 3.49 30.47 4.12
CA VAL A 136 2.25 29.77 4.46
C VAL A 136 1.63 29.14 3.22
N VAL A 137 1.74 29.80 2.06
CA VAL A 137 1.29 29.26 0.77
C VAL A 137 2.04 27.97 0.45
N ASP A 138 3.37 27.96 0.56
CA ASP A 138 4.19 26.78 0.25
C ASP A 138 3.82 25.57 1.13
N LYS A 139 3.64 25.78 2.44
CA LYS A 139 3.19 24.72 3.36
C LYS A 139 1.78 24.19 3.04
N ILE A 140 0.87 25.06 2.59
CA ILE A 140 -0.48 24.65 2.21
C ILE A 140 -0.44 23.82 0.92
N VAL A 141 0.35 24.25 -0.07
CA VAL A 141 0.51 23.53 -1.34
C VAL A 141 1.14 22.17 -1.09
N GLU A 142 2.15 22.09 -0.24
CA GLU A 142 2.77 20.82 0.17
C GLU A 142 1.75 19.85 0.79
N GLY A 143 0.92 20.33 1.74
CA GLY A 143 -0.14 19.51 2.33
C GLY A 143 -1.21 19.06 1.33
N LYS A 144 -1.56 19.91 0.35
CA LYS A 144 -2.49 19.52 -0.73
C LYS A 144 -1.89 18.50 -1.68
N LEU A 145 -0.58 18.60 -1.98
CA LEU A 145 0.12 17.58 -2.76
C LEU A 145 0.21 16.25 -2.02
N GLU A 146 0.46 16.25 -0.70
CA GLU A 146 0.41 15.03 0.10
C GLU A 146 -0.97 14.36 0.03
N LYS A 147 -2.04 15.16 0.05
CA LYS A 147 -3.40 14.64 -0.17
C LYS A 147 -3.57 14.09 -1.60
N TYR A 148 -3.09 14.80 -2.61
CA TYR A 148 -3.11 14.32 -4.00
C TYR A 148 -2.41 12.95 -4.12
N PHE A 149 -1.22 12.78 -3.54
CA PHE A 149 -0.54 11.49 -3.54
C PHE A 149 -1.34 10.43 -2.78
N GLY A 150 -1.94 10.78 -1.64
CA GLY A 150 -2.83 9.88 -0.88
C GLY A 150 -4.10 9.45 -1.63
N ASP A 151 -4.59 10.27 -2.56
CA ASP A 151 -5.80 9.97 -3.34
C ASP A 151 -5.48 9.25 -4.66
N PHE A 152 -4.36 9.59 -5.33
CA PHE A 152 -4.05 9.11 -6.69
C PHE A 152 -2.93 8.06 -6.77
N CYS A 153 -2.08 7.91 -5.75
CA CYS A 153 -1.00 6.92 -5.73
C CYS A 153 -1.36 5.72 -4.85
N LEU A 154 -1.38 4.53 -5.44
CA LEU A 154 -1.78 3.29 -4.75
C LEU A 154 -1.00 3.04 -3.46
N LEU A 155 0.33 3.19 -3.48
CA LEU A 155 1.16 2.90 -2.30
C LEU A 155 0.89 3.83 -1.11
N ASP A 156 0.38 5.04 -1.36
CA ASP A 156 0.08 6.04 -0.34
C ASP A 156 -1.35 5.99 0.20
N GLN A 157 -2.23 5.27 -0.49
CA GLN A 157 -3.63 5.11 -0.10
C GLN A 157 -3.76 4.30 1.19
N ILE A 158 -4.78 4.65 1.98
CA ILE A 158 -5.19 3.90 3.17
C ILE A 158 -5.93 2.64 2.73
N PHE A 159 -5.52 1.49 3.24
CA PHE A 159 -6.08 0.21 2.87
C PHE A 159 -7.55 0.09 3.30
N ILE A 160 -8.42 -0.22 2.34
CA ILE A 160 -9.89 -0.20 2.54
C ILE A 160 -10.40 -1.25 3.55
N LYS A 161 -9.66 -2.33 3.77
CA LYS A 161 -10.03 -3.37 4.74
C LYS A 161 -9.35 -3.19 6.10
N ASP A 162 -8.57 -2.13 6.27
CA ASP A 162 -7.95 -1.85 7.56
C ASP A 162 -9.00 -1.35 8.54
N PRO A 163 -9.26 -2.05 9.65
CA PRO A 163 -10.27 -1.64 10.62
C PRO A 163 -9.91 -0.30 11.31
N ASP A 164 -8.62 0.00 11.42
CA ASP A 164 -8.12 1.20 12.10
C ASP A 164 -7.99 2.43 11.18
N GLY A 165 -8.08 2.24 9.86
CA GLY A 165 -7.92 3.30 8.86
C GLY A 165 -6.55 3.98 8.88
N LYS A 166 -5.50 3.28 9.32
CA LYS A 166 -4.14 3.81 9.48
C LYS A 166 -3.13 3.12 8.58
N LEU A 167 -3.40 1.88 8.16
CA LEU A 167 -2.48 1.09 7.37
C LEU A 167 -2.50 1.57 5.91
N LYS A 168 -1.35 2.03 5.39
CA LYS A 168 -1.19 2.29 3.96
C LYS A 168 -0.91 1.01 3.19
N ILE A 169 -1.19 1.00 1.89
CA ILE A 169 -0.83 -0.12 1.01
C ILE A 169 0.68 -0.41 1.04
N LYS A 170 1.53 0.63 1.11
CA LYS A 170 2.99 0.46 1.28
C LYS A 170 3.35 -0.31 2.55
N ASP A 171 2.66 -0.05 3.66
CA ASP A 171 2.89 -0.75 4.93
C ASP A 171 2.40 -2.19 4.84
N LEU A 172 1.26 -2.45 4.20
CA LEU A 172 0.77 -3.80 3.91
C LEU A 172 1.81 -4.63 3.14
N VAL A 173 2.36 -4.06 2.06
CA VAL A 173 3.42 -4.71 1.26
C VAL A 173 4.67 -4.94 2.11
N THR A 174 5.09 -3.95 2.89
CA THR A 174 6.26 -4.06 3.78
C THR A 174 6.09 -5.17 4.82
N ASN A 175 4.91 -5.27 5.43
CA ASN A 175 4.58 -6.32 6.39
C ASN A 175 4.64 -7.70 5.74
N LYS A 176 4.15 -7.84 4.50
CA LYS A 176 4.23 -9.09 3.74
C LYS A 176 5.67 -9.42 3.35
N ILE A 177 6.51 -8.44 2.99
CA ILE A 177 7.95 -8.63 2.77
C ILE A 177 8.64 -9.13 4.05
N ALA A 178 8.32 -8.54 5.20
CA ALA A 178 8.89 -8.94 6.48
C ALA A 178 8.49 -10.38 6.87
N LYS A 179 7.25 -10.77 6.59
CA LYS A 179 6.72 -12.11 6.86
C LYS A 179 7.28 -13.18 5.90
N LEU A 180 7.27 -12.89 4.60
CA LEU A 180 7.64 -13.86 3.55
C LEU A 180 9.15 -13.88 3.29
N GLY A 181 9.86 -12.82 3.66
CA GLY A 181 11.31 -12.75 3.50
C GLY A 181 11.76 -12.58 2.05
N GLU A 182 10.92 -12.07 1.16
CA GLU A 182 11.25 -11.76 -0.24
C GLU A 182 10.86 -10.33 -0.58
N ASN A 183 11.57 -9.73 -1.54
CA ASN A 183 11.15 -8.48 -2.17
C ASN A 183 9.79 -8.68 -2.84
N ILE A 184 8.87 -7.74 -2.64
CA ILE A 184 7.55 -7.72 -3.26
C ILE A 184 7.35 -6.35 -3.88
N LEU A 185 6.98 -6.33 -5.17
CA LEU A 185 6.79 -5.10 -5.92
C LEU A 185 5.45 -5.14 -6.66
N ILE A 186 4.68 -4.07 -6.56
CA ILE A 186 3.53 -3.85 -7.44
C ILE A 186 4.08 -3.21 -8.71
N ARG A 187 3.95 -3.89 -9.85
CA ARG A 187 4.60 -3.44 -11.09
C ARG A 187 3.72 -2.52 -11.91
N ARG A 188 2.45 -2.86 -12.02
CA ARG A 188 1.43 -2.11 -12.77
C ARG A 188 0.05 -2.65 -12.46
N PHE A 189 -0.96 -1.85 -12.75
CA PHE A 189 -2.35 -2.30 -12.75
C PHE A 189 -3.11 -1.64 -13.90
N ALA A 190 -4.26 -2.22 -14.23
CA ALA A 190 -5.26 -1.65 -15.11
C ALA A 190 -6.61 -1.75 -14.40
N ARG A 191 -7.39 -0.68 -14.48
CA ARG A 191 -8.77 -0.62 -13.97
C ARG A 191 -9.67 -0.20 -15.13
N PHE A 192 -10.76 -0.91 -15.30
CA PHE A 192 -11.81 -0.61 -16.26
C PHE A 192 -13.11 -0.41 -15.50
N GLN A 193 -13.86 0.64 -15.84
CA GLN A 193 -15.20 0.85 -15.34
C GLN A 193 -16.17 1.05 -16.51
N LEU A 194 -17.30 0.33 -16.46
CA LEU A 194 -18.33 0.40 -17.48
C LEU A 194 -18.88 1.84 -17.58
N GLY A 195 -18.84 2.40 -18.79
CA GLY A 195 -19.31 3.75 -19.09
C GLY A 195 -18.37 4.89 -18.66
N GLU A 196 -17.16 4.59 -18.22
CA GLU A 196 -16.15 5.60 -17.95
C GLU A 196 -15.77 6.35 -19.23
N GLY A 197 -15.80 7.69 -19.18
CA GLY A 197 -15.50 8.55 -20.33
C GLY A 197 -16.63 8.73 -21.35
N LEU A 198 -17.82 8.17 -21.12
CA LEU A 198 -19.01 8.44 -21.93
C LEU A 198 -19.88 9.52 -21.27
N ASP A 199 -20.22 10.57 -22.01
CA ASP A 199 -21.22 11.55 -21.57
C ASP A 199 -22.58 10.86 -21.39
N LYS A 200 -23.18 11.02 -20.22
CA LYS A 200 -24.50 10.45 -19.87
C LYS A 200 -25.66 10.96 -20.75
N SER A 201 -25.40 11.85 -21.70
CA SER A 201 -26.39 12.35 -22.67
C SER A 201 -26.60 11.43 -23.89
N ALA A 202 -25.81 10.37 -24.04
CA ALA A 202 -25.91 9.43 -25.16
C ALA A 202 -26.70 8.14 -24.86
N SER A 203 -27.57 8.11 -23.84
CA SER A 203 -28.59 7.06 -23.73
C SER A 203 -29.75 7.39 -24.67
N CYS A 204 -29.55 7.12 -25.96
CA CYS A 204 -30.62 7.09 -26.94
C CYS A 204 -31.72 6.13 -26.47
N GLU A 205 -32.93 6.67 -26.55
CA GLU A 205 -34.24 6.04 -26.64
C GLU A 205 -34.20 4.60 -27.16
N SER A 206 -34.91 3.72 -26.47
CA SER A 206 -35.53 2.51 -27.02
C SER A 206 -36.81 2.24 -26.25
#